data_AF-A0A5C9EVL2-F1
#
_entry.id   AF-A0A5C9EVL2-F1
#
_cell.length_a   1.000
_cell.length_b   1.000
_cell.length_c   1.000
_cell.angle_alpha   90.00
_cell.angle_beta   90.00
_cell.angle_gamma   90.00
#
_symmetry.space_group_name_H-M   'P 1'
#
loop_
_entity.id
_entity.type
_entity.pdbx_description
1 polymer ?
#
loop_
_entity_poly.entity_id
_entity_poly.type
_entity_poly.pdbx_seq_one_letter_code
_entity_poly.pdbx_strand_id
1 'polypeptide(L)'
;MITRFEKYGPCLFTYLDHPDIMPDNNAAERAIRPFVVQRKVSGNFISPEVMTIYSIHLSLHRTCKRNGVNYEDVIIPLLKGDTVEVLRLLGLKEVKPPPMIE
;
A
#
# COMPACT_ATOMS: atom_id res chain seq x y z
N MET A 1 18.83 -14.26 -17.96
CA MET A 1 19.16 -12.82 -17.83
C MET A 1 18.66 -12.04 -19.04
N ILE A 2 18.97 -12.49 -20.27
CA ILE A 2 18.49 -11.90 -21.54
C ILE A 2 16.96 -11.73 -21.59
N THR A 3 16.20 -12.78 -21.27
CA THR A 3 14.72 -12.74 -21.24
C THR A 3 14.12 -11.70 -20.29
N ARG A 4 14.84 -11.34 -19.21
CA ARG A 4 14.40 -10.31 -18.26
C ARG A 4 14.63 -8.91 -18.83
N PHE A 5 15.73 -8.71 -19.54
CA PHE A 5 16.02 -7.46 -20.25
C PHE A 5 15.09 -7.24 -21.44
N GLU A 6 14.76 -8.27 -22.22
CA GLU A 6 13.77 -8.16 -23.29
C GLU A 6 12.39 -7.76 -22.75
N LYS A 7 11.98 -8.33 -21.61
CA LYS A 7 10.68 -8.05 -20.99
C LYS A 7 10.60 -6.68 -20.34
N TYR A 8 11.60 -6.27 -19.56
CA TYR A 8 11.55 -5.05 -18.74
C TYR A 8 12.40 -3.90 -19.28
N GLY A 9 13.21 -4.13 -20.30
CA GLY A 9 14.07 -3.14 -20.95
C GLY A 9 13.35 -1.85 -21.34
N PRO A 10 12.15 -1.93 -21.97
CA PRO A 10 11.37 -0.74 -22.30
C PRO A 10 10.97 0.11 -21.08
N CYS A 11 10.89 -0.49 -19.88
CA CYS A 11 10.48 0.21 -18.66
C CYS A 11 11.67 0.70 -17.80
N LEU A 12 12.92 0.37 -18.16
CA LEU A 12 14.09 0.72 -17.35
C LEU A 12 14.31 2.23 -17.23
N PHE A 13 13.89 2.98 -18.25
CA PHE A 13 14.14 4.42 -18.36
C PHE A 13 12.87 5.27 -18.23
N THR A 14 11.76 4.69 -17.76
CA THR A 14 10.47 5.40 -17.60
C THR A 14 10.57 6.64 -16.69
N TYR A 15 11.54 6.69 -15.77
CA TYR A 15 11.79 7.89 -14.95
C TYR A 15 12.29 9.09 -15.77
N LEU A 16 12.82 8.89 -16.98
CA LEU A 16 13.20 10.00 -17.88
C LEU A 16 11.97 10.74 -18.41
N ASP A 17 10.85 10.04 -18.56
CA ASP A 17 9.57 10.63 -18.99
C ASP A 17 8.77 11.24 -17.81
N HIS A 18 9.11 10.85 -16.57
CA HIS A 18 8.44 11.27 -15.34
C HIS A 18 9.44 11.89 -14.34
N PRO A 19 9.80 13.18 -14.51
CA PRO A 19 10.86 13.82 -13.73
C PRO A 19 10.54 13.95 -12.23
N ASP A 20 9.27 13.77 -11.84
CA ASP A 20 8.82 13.75 -10.45
C ASP A 20 9.12 12.41 -9.73
N ILE A 21 9.54 11.38 -10.47
CA ILE A 21 9.83 10.05 -9.95
C ILE A 21 11.35 9.83 -9.89
N MET A 22 11.82 9.32 -8.75
CA MET A 22 13.24 8.98 -8.60
C MET A 22 13.60 7.75 -9.47
N PRO A 23 14.83 7.67 -10.00
CA PRO A 23 15.29 6.53 -10.82
C PRO A 23 15.51 5.24 -10.00
N ASP A 24 15.33 5.30 -8.68
CA ASP A 24 15.57 4.19 -7.77
C ASP A 24 14.29 3.59 -7.18
N ASN A 25 14.39 2.38 -6.64
CA ASN A 25 13.28 1.66 -6.02
C ASN A 25 13.24 1.83 -4.48
N ASN A 26 13.99 2.78 -3.91
CA ASN A 26 14.20 2.85 -2.47
C ASN A 26 12.90 3.06 -1.71
N ALA A 27 11.96 3.83 -2.28
CA ALA A 27 10.66 4.07 -1.67
C ALA A 27 9.87 2.76 -1.48
N ALA A 28 9.82 1.90 -2.51
CA ALA A 28 9.11 0.63 -2.44
C ALA A 28 9.83 -0.37 -1.51
N GLU A 29 11.16 -0.43 -1.55
CA GLU A 29 11.94 -1.28 -0.65
C GLU A 29 11.73 -0.90 0.83
N ARG A 30 11.72 0.41 1.13
CA ARG A 30 11.39 0.92 2.47
C ARG A 30 9.95 0.59 2.87
N ALA A 31 9.01 0.64 1.92
CA ALA A 31 7.61 0.32 2.18
C ALA A 31 7.37 -1.16 2.50
N ILE A 32 8.06 -2.09 1.82
CA ILE A 32 7.90 -3.53 2.02
C ILE A 32 8.74 -4.10 3.19
N ARG A 33 9.85 -3.45 3.54
CA ARG A 33 10.75 -3.86 4.64
C ARG A 33 10.05 -4.25 5.95
N PRO A 34 9.02 -3.55 6.45
CA PRO A 34 8.33 -3.91 7.69
C PRO A 34 7.71 -5.31 7.64
N PHE A 35 7.09 -5.67 6.52
CA PHE A 35 6.54 -7.00 6.30
C PHE A 35 7.64 -8.07 6.31
N VAL A 36 8.74 -7.81 5.60
CA VAL A 36 9.89 -8.72 5.53
C VAL A 36 10.55 -8.91 6.89
N VAL A 37 10.71 -7.83 7.66
CA VAL A 37 11.27 -7.86 9.02
C VAL A 37 10.37 -8.64 9.95
N GLN A 38 9.07 -8.35 9.98
CA GLN A 38 8.13 -9.10 10.82
C GLN A 38 8.16 -10.59 10.49
N ARG A 39 8.11 -10.95 9.21
CA ARG A 39 8.17 -12.34 8.74
C ARG A 39 9.46 -13.04 9.16
N LYS A 40 10.59 -12.33 9.13
CA LYS A 40 11.88 -12.85 9.60
C LYS A 40 11.88 -13.08 11.11
N VAL A 41 11.37 -12.13 11.89
CA VAL A 41 11.36 -12.19 13.36
C VAL A 41 10.39 -13.26 13.87
N SER A 42 9.22 -13.41 13.23
CA SER A 42 8.19 -14.36 13.65
C SER A 42 8.38 -15.79 13.13
N GLY A 43 9.41 -16.06 12.32
CA GLY A 43 9.62 -17.39 11.72
C GLY A 43 8.65 -17.73 10.59
N ASN A 44 8.21 -16.72 9.81
CA ASN A 44 7.24 -16.81 8.72
C ASN A 44 5.78 -17.04 9.17
N PHE A 45 4.83 -16.93 8.23
CA PHE A 45 3.43 -17.29 8.46
C PHE A 45 3.20 -18.76 8.14
N ILE A 46 2.53 -19.48 9.04
CA ILE A 46 2.11 -20.88 8.80
C ILE A 46 0.79 -20.89 8.01
N SER A 47 -0.16 -20.02 8.35
CA SER A 47 -1.46 -19.90 7.68
C SER A 47 -1.46 -18.74 6.66
N PRO A 48 -1.84 -19.00 5.39
CA PRO A 48 -2.05 -17.97 4.38
C PRO A 48 -3.13 -16.94 4.77
N GLU A 49 -4.16 -17.37 5.51
CA GLU A 49 -5.24 -16.51 5.97
C GLU A 49 -4.71 -15.47 6.97
N VAL A 50 -3.90 -15.91 7.93
CA VAL A 50 -3.27 -15.03 8.93
C VAL A 50 -2.31 -14.04 8.25
N MET A 51 -1.55 -14.48 7.24
CA MET A 51 -0.71 -13.60 6.44
C MET A 51 -1.54 -12.51 5.74
N THR A 52 -2.71 -12.88 5.21
CA THR A 52 -3.61 -11.96 4.52
C THR A 52 -4.20 -10.93 5.48
N ILE A 53 -4.68 -11.36 6.65
CA ILE A 53 -5.17 -10.46 7.69
C ILE A 53 -4.06 -9.48 8.12
N TYR A 54 -2.86 -9.99 8.40
CA TYR A 54 -1.72 -9.16 8.77
C TYR A 54 -1.35 -8.14 7.68
N SER A 55 -1.34 -8.55 6.41
CA SER A 55 -0.99 -7.66 5.30
C SER A 55 -2.01 -6.54 5.11
N ILE A 56 -3.31 -6.82 5.31
CA ILE A 56 -4.38 -5.81 5.31
C ILE A 56 -4.15 -4.79 6.43
N HIS A 57 -3.94 -5.27 7.67
CA HIS A 57 -3.68 -4.38 8.81
C HIS A 57 -2.41 -3.54 8.63
N LEU A 58 -1.33 -4.15 8.15
CA LEU A 58 -0.08 -3.45 7.89
C LEU A 58 -0.26 -2.38 6.80
N SER A 59 -1.00 -2.71 5.73
CA SER A 59 -1.33 -1.75 4.66
C SER A 59 -2.09 -0.55 5.22
N LEU A 60 -3.16 -0.79 5.98
CA LEU A 60 -3.95 0.27 6.61
C LEU A 60 -3.09 1.13 7.56
N HIS A 61 -2.30 0.49 8.43
CA HIS A 61 -1.41 1.20 9.34
C HIS A 61 -0.38 2.08 8.59
N ARG A 62 0.18 1.57 7.49
CA ARG A 62 1.13 2.33 6.65
C ARG A 62 0.46 3.52 5.99
N THR A 63 -0.78 3.37 5.53
CA THR A 63 -1.58 4.48 4.99
C THR A 63 -1.86 5.53 6.06
N CYS A 64 -2.27 5.14 7.28
CA CYS A 64 -2.49 6.06 8.40
C CYS A 64 -1.20 6.85 8.71
N LYS A 65 -0.07 6.15 8.84
CA LYS A 65 1.23 6.77 9.10
C LYS A 65 1.66 7.75 8.01
N ARG A 66 1.39 7.45 6.72
CA ARG A 66 1.71 8.34 5.60
C ARG A 66 0.88 9.62 5.61
N ASN A 67 -0.35 9.56 6.14
CA ASN A 67 -1.25 10.71 6.26
C ASN A 67 -1.17 11.41 7.62
N GLY A 68 -0.30 10.95 8.55
CA GLY A 68 -0.16 11.54 9.87
C GLY A 68 -1.35 11.29 10.82
N VAL A 69 -2.10 10.22 10.58
CA VAL A 69 -3.31 9.86 11.34
C VAL A 69 -3.01 8.66 12.23
N ASN A 70 -3.57 8.60 13.44
CA ASN A 70 -3.44 7.41 14.27
C ASN A 70 -4.26 6.26 13.69
N TYR A 71 -3.72 5.06 13.79
CA TYR A 71 -4.36 3.85 13.27
C TYR A 71 -5.68 3.53 14.00
N GLU A 72 -5.73 3.75 15.31
CA GLU A 72 -6.91 3.48 16.14
C GLU A 72 -8.10 4.36 15.75
N ASP A 73 -7.84 5.63 15.45
CA ASP A 73 -8.84 6.60 14.99
C ASP A 73 -9.48 6.15 13.67
N VAL A 74 -8.78 5.37 12.84
CA VAL A 74 -9.26 4.89 11.55
C VAL A 74 -9.91 3.50 11.62
N ILE A 75 -9.33 2.56 12.38
CA ILE A 75 -9.85 1.18 12.43
C ILE A 75 -11.22 1.10 13.12
N ILE A 76 -11.47 1.92 14.14
CA ILE A 76 -12.74 1.92 14.87
C ILE A 76 -13.93 2.30 13.97
N PRO A 77 -13.93 3.44 13.25
CA PRO A 77 -15.01 3.77 12.32
C PRO A 77 -15.09 2.79 11.15
N LEU A 78 -13.95 2.27 10.66
CA LEU A 78 -13.94 1.26 9.61
C LEU A 78 -14.70 -0.01 10.02
N LEU A 79 -14.51 -0.49 11.25
CA LEU A 79 -15.22 -1.65 11.79
C LEU A 79 -16.72 -1.39 12.02
N LYS A 80 -17.10 -0.11 12.23
CA LYS A 80 -18.50 0.32 12.31
C LYS A 80 -19.16 0.53 10.94
N GLY A 81 -18.39 0.40 9.85
CA GLY A 81 -18.86 0.64 8.49
C GLY A 81 -18.94 2.12 8.10
N ASP A 82 -18.38 3.03 8.89
CA ASP A 82 -18.37 4.47 8.61
C ASP A 82 -17.21 4.82 7.68
N THR A 83 -17.42 4.57 6.39
CA THR A 83 -16.43 4.82 5.34
C THR A 83 -16.22 6.32 5.08
N VAL A 84 -17.25 7.14 5.32
CA VAL A 84 -17.18 8.60 5.15
C VAL A 84 -16.19 9.19 6.15
N GLU A 85 -16.30 8.81 7.42
CA GLU A 85 -15.38 9.26 8.46
C GLU A 85 -13.95 8.77 8.21
N VAL A 86 -13.77 7.53 7.76
CA VAL A 86 -12.45 6.98 7.41
C VAL A 86 -11.80 7.80 6.28
N LEU A 87 -12.54 8.11 5.22
CA LEU A 87 -12.04 8.91 4.11
C LEU A 87 -11.67 10.33 4.55
N ARG A 88 -12.52 10.95 5.39
CA ARG A 88 -12.27 12.26 5.99
C ARG A 88 -10.99 12.27 6.82
N LEU A 89 -10.83 11.29 7.72
CA LEU A 89 -9.65 11.16 8.58
C LEU A 89 -8.38 11.00 7.75
N LEU A 90 -8.42 10.17 6.70
CA LEU A 90 -7.29 9.93 5.81
C LEU A 90 -7.04 11.06 4.81
N GLY A 91 -7.84 12.13 4.81
CA GLY A 91 -7.74 13.24 3.85
C GLY A 91 -7.98 12.80 2.39
N LEU A 92 -8.66 11.66 2.21
CA LEU A 92 -9.00 11.12 0.91
C LEU A 92 -10.33 11.72 0.46
N LYS A 93 -10.41 12.17 -0.80
CA LYS A 93 -11.67 12.66 -1.36
C LYS A 93 -12.68 11.53 -1.37
N GLU A 94 -13.94 11.85 -1.05
CA GLU A 94 -15.04 10.93 -1.29
C GLU A 94 -15.01 10.48 -2.75
N VAL A 95 -14.98 9.16 -2.94
CA VAL A 95 -15.10 8.57 -4.27
C VAL A 95 -16.53 8.84 -4.71
N LYS A 96 -16.73 9.74 -5.69
CA LYS A 96 -18.01 9.78 -6.40
C LYS A 96 -18.24 8.37 -6.98
N PRO A 97 -19.43 7.76 -6.77
CA PRO A 97 -19.71 6.49 -7.40
C PRO A 97 -19.46 6.60 -8.91
N PRO A 98 -18.89 5.57 -9.54
CA PRO A 98 -18.72 5.56 -11.00
C PRO A 98 -20.04 5.95 -11.65
N PRO A 99 -20.04 6.80 -12.69
CA PRO A 99 -21.27 7.16 -13.38
C PRO A 99 -21.98 5.86 -13.80
N MET A 100 -23.26 5.76 -13.47
CA MET A 100 -24.09 4.65 -13.94
C MET A 100 -24.05 4.68 -15.46
N ILE A 101 -23.55 3.60 -16.06
CA ILE A 101 -23.66 3.41 -17.51
C ILE A 101 -25.15 3.11 -17.74
N GLU A 102 -25.87 4.05 -18.35
CA GLU A 102 -27.22 3.81 -18.90
C GLU A 102 -27.19 2.75 -20.01
#